data_AF-A0A2N7VJM4-F1
#
_entry.id   AF-A0A2N7VJM4-F1
#
_cell.length_a   1.000
_cell.length_b   1.000
_cell.length_c   1.000
_cell.angle_alpha   90.00
_cell.angle_beta   90.00
_cell.angle_gamma   90.00
#
_symmetry.space_group_name_H-M   'P 1'
#
loop_
_entity.id
_entity.type
_entity.pdbx_description
1 polymer ?
#
loop_
_entity_poly.entity_id
_entity_poly.type
_entity_poly.pdbx_seq_one_letter_code
_entity_poly.pdbx_strand_id
1 'polypeptide(L)'
;MATPMAMLATLVRSRASVLTYGAVMSSHGRVGLEDSLYLGAGEKAKSNAEQVRKIRRILEELGIEVAAPDEARQLLWLEGTR
;
A
#
# COMPACT_ATOMS: atom_id res chain seq x y z
N MET A 1 2.29 -23.78 -11.04
CA MET A 1 1.71 -23.26 -9.80
C MET A 1 1.99 -21.78 -9.78
N ALA A 2 0.97 -20.93 -10.00
CA ALA A 2 1.13 -19.49 -9.99
C ALA A 2 1.22 -19.04 -8.54
N THR A 3 2.40 -18.59 -8.11
CA THR A 3 2.52 -17.84 -6.85
C THR A 3 1.64 -16.60 -7.01
N PRO A 4 0.64 -16.35 -6.13
CA PRO A 4 -0.12 -15.12 -6.21
C PRO A 4 0.86 -13.96 -6.05
N MET A 5 0.79 -12.99 -6.96
CA MET A 5 1.64 -11.82 -6.90
C MET A 5 1.20 -10.95 -5.72
N ALA A 6 1.69 -11.30 -4.53
CA ALA A 6 1.53 -10.49 -3.34
C ALA A 6 2.29 -9.18 -3.54
N MET A 7 1.57 -8.08 -3.80
CA MET A 7 2.19 -6.77 -3.93
C MET A 7 2.47 -6.23 -2.53
N LEU A 8 3.76 -6.08 -2.26
CA LEU A 8 4.28 -5.57 -1.01
C LEU A 8 4.16 -4.04 -0.95
N ALA A 9 3.45 -3.51 0.03
CA ALA A 9 3.44 -2.06 0.29
C ALA A 9 4.66 -1.63 1.12
N THR A 10 5.84 -1.41 0.51
CA THR A 10 6.97 -0.79 1.23
C THR A 10 7.74 0.30 0.45
N LEU A 11 7.89 1.44 1.13
CA LEU A 11 8.83 2.57 1.03
C LEU A 11 9.01 3.37 -0.29
N VAL A 12 7.93 3.95 -0.83
CA VAL A 12 8.02 5.16 -1.69
C VAL A 12 6.93 6.17 -1.29
N ARG A 13 7.31 7.42 -1.03
CA ARG A 13 6.39 8.50 -0.58
C ARG A 13 5.55 8.99 -1.73
N SER A 14 4.22 8.82 -1.68
CA SER A 14 3.36 9.40 -2.71
C SER A 14 1.89 9.50 -2.33
N ARG A 15 1.14 10.36 -3.04
CA ARG A 15 -0.31 10.49 -2.88
C ARG A 15 -1.03 9.25 -3.43
N ALA A 16 -2.27 9.01 -2.99
CA ALA A 16 -3.07 7.86 -3.43
C ALA A 16 -3.15 7.67 -4.96
N SER A 17 -3.19 8.76 -5.74
CA SER A 17 -3.17 8.69 -7.21
C SER A 17 -1.85 8.15 -7.76
N VAL A 18 -0.72 8.52 -7.18
CA VAL A 18 0.61 8.04 -7.56
C VAL A 18 0.79 6.58 -7.13
N LEU A 19 0.28 6.20 -5.95
CA LEU A 19 0.25 4.81 -5.51
C LEU A 19 -0.54 3.92 -6.47
N THR A 20 -1.70 4.39 -6.92
CA THR A 20 -2.55 3.67 -7.87
C THR A 20 -1.82 3.45 -9.20
N TYR A 21 -1.19 4.51 -9.73
CA TYR A 21 -0.39 4.41 -10.94
C TYR A 21 0.78 3.44 -10.79
N GLY A 22 1.53 3.54 -9.67
CA GLY A 22 2.62 2.63 -9.35
C GLY A 22 2.16 1.18 -9.25
N ALA A 23 1.01 0.92 -8.60
CA ALA A 23 0.48 -0.43 -8.43
C ALA A 23 0.20 -1.12 -9.77
N VAL A 24 -0.38 -0.41 -10.74
CA VAL A 24 -0.60 -0.93 -12.11
C VAL A 24 0.73 -1.28 -12.79
N MET A 25 1.81 -0.58 -12.45
CA MET A 25 3.17 -0.88 -12.92
C MET A 25 3.93 -1.89 -12.06
N SER A 26 3.24 -2.62 -11.16
CA SER A 26 3.85 -3.56 -10.20
C SER A 26 4.87 -2.91 -9.25
N SER A 27 4.69 -1.61 -8.94
CA SER A 27 5.51 -0.88 -7.97
C SER A 27 4.94 -1.00 -6.55
N HIS A 28 5.83 -1.00 -5.57
CA HIS A 28 5.47 -0.92 -4.15
C HIS A 28 5.15 0.52 -3.74
N GLY A 29 4.38 0.68 -2.66
CA GLY A 29 3.88 1.99 -2.25
C GLY A 29 3.69 2.14 -0.73
N ARG A 30 3.76 3.38 -0.23
CA ARG A 30 3.52 3.75 1.18
C ARG A 30 2.41 4.79 1.29
N VAL A 31 1.64 4.73 2.37
CA VAL A 31 0.66 5.75 2.74
C VAL A 31 0.72 6.04 4.24
N GLY A 32 0.48 7.29 4.62
CA GLY A 32 0.34 7.71 6.01
C GLY A 32 0.25 9.23 6.15
N LEU A 33 -0.11 9.69 7.35
CA LEU A 33 -0.25 11.09 7.73
C LEU A 33 1.08 11.85 7.64
N GLU A 34 2.19 11.13 7.71
CA GLU A 34 3.53 11.67 7.43
C GLU A 34 3.71 12.15 5.98
N ASP A 35 2.98 11.56 5.03
CA ASP A 35 3.07 11.88 3.60
C ASP A 35 1.96 12.84 3.17
N SER A 36 0.76 12.69 3.75
CA SER A 36 -0.40 13.54 3.45
C SER A 36 -1.35 13.61 4.64
N LEU A 37 -1.75 14.81 5.05
CA LEU A 37 -2.81 15.01 6.04
C LEU A 37 -4.22 14.79 5.48
N TYR A 38 -4.35 14.56 4.17
CA TYR A 38 -5.62 14.51 3.46
C TYR A 38 -5.94 13.10 2.97
N LEU A 39 -7.21 12.73 3.08
CA LEU A 39 -7.80 11.53 2.48
C LEU A 39 -8.19 11.80 1.03
N GLY A 40 -8.63 13.02 0.72
CA GLY A 40 -9.09 13.47 -0.59
C GLY A 40 -9.02 14.99 -0.70
N ALA A 41 -9.51 15.55 -1.80
CA ALA A 41 -9.52 17.00 -1.99
C ALA A 41 -10.33 17.69 -0.88
N GLY A 42 -9.65 18.49 -0.05
CA GLY A 42 -10.26 19.22 1.07
C GLY A 42 -10.63 18.37 2.29
N GLU A 43 -10.53 17.04 2.22
CA GLU A 43 -10.91 16.14 3.31
C GLU A 43 -9.66 15.67 4.07
N LYS A 44 -9.53 16.06 5.34
CA LYS A 44 -8.44 15.59 6.21
C LYS A 44 -8.67 14.15 6.62
N ALA A 45 -7.62 13.34 6.56
CA ALA A 45 -7.65 12.00 7.14
C ALA A 45 -7.64 12.10 8.68
N LYS A 46 -8.48 11.29 9.32
CA LYS A 46 -8.62 11.19 10.78
C LYS A 46 -7.58 10.25 11.39
N SER A 47 -7.03 9.34 10.58
CA SER A 47 -6.01 8.38 11.03
C SER A 47 -5.23 7.79 9.85
N ASN A 48 -4.03 7.27 10.13
CA ASN A 48 -3.27 6.45 9.18
C ASN A 48 -4.10 5.27 8.66
N ALA A 49 -4.86 4.61 9.54
CA ALA A 49 -5.70 3.47 9.20
C ALA A 49 -6.77 3.81 8.14
N GLU A 50 -7.29 5.04 8.14
CA GLU A 50 -8.26 5.48 7.13
C GLU A 50 -7.65 5.54 5.73
N GLN A 51 -6.42 6.04 5.63
CA GLN A 51 -5.69 6.07 4.37
C GLN A 51 -5.28 4.67 3.90
N VAL A 52 -4.88 3.79 4.82
CA VAL A 52 -4.59 2.37 4.52
C VAL A 52 -5.84 1.66 3.97
N ARG A 53 -7.01 1.86 4.58
CA ARG A 53 -8.27 1.29 4.08
C ARG A 53 -8.62 1.81 2.69
N LYS A 54 -8.42 3.10 2.44
CA LYS A 54 -8.68 3.71 1.14
C LYS A 54 -7.81 3.08 0.04
N ILE A 55 -6.49 3.00 0.26
CA ILE A 55 -5.61 2.41 -0.76
C ILE A 55 -5.88 0.92 -0.94
N ARG A 56 -6.12 0.18 0.16
CA ARG A 56 -6.48 -1.24 0.09
C ARG A 56 -7.72 -1.47 -0.78
N ARG A 57 -8.77 -0.69 -0.57
CA ARG A 57 -9.98 -0.77 -1.40
C ARG A 57 -9.70 -0.52 -2.88
N ILE A 58 -8.91 0.49 -3.21
CA ILE A 58 -8.54 0.79 -4.61
C ILE A 58 -7.77 -0.38 -5.23
N LEU A 59 -6.82 -0.96 -4.50
CA LEU A 59 -6.04 -2.11 -4.96
C LEU A 59 -6.92 -3.35 -5.18
N GLU A 60 -7.82 -3.64 -4.24
CA GLU A 60 -8.78 -4.74 -4.36
C GLU A 60 -9.72 -4.55 -5.56
N GLU A 61 -10.21 -3.32 -5.81
CA GLU A 61 -11.02 -2.98 -6.99
C GLU A 61 -10.23 -3.15 -8.31
N LEU A 62 -8.91 -3.06 -8.28
CA LEU A 62 -8.01 -3.32 -9.42
C LEU A 62 -7.59 -4.80 -9.53
N GLY A 63 -8.06 -5.67 -8.64
CA GLY A 63 -7.67 -7.08 -8.60
C GLY A 63 -6.25 -7.33 -8.09
N ILE A 64 -5.68 -6.37 -7.34
CA ILE A 64 -4.33 -6.46 -6.78
C ILE A 64 -4.43 -6.84 -5.29
N GLU A 65 -3.75 -7.93 -4.91
CA GLU A 65 -3.70 -8.40 -3.53
C GLU A 65 -2.65 -7.67 -2.70
N VAL A 66 -3.01 -7.31 -1.46
CA VAL A 66 -2.10 -6.66 -0.50
C VAL A 66 -1.40 -7.74 0.33
N ALA A 67 -0.07 -7.74 0.32
CA ALA A 67 0.73 -8.69 1.10
C ALA A 67 0.49 -8.55 2.60
N ALA A 68 0.35 -9.68 3.29
CA ALA A 68 0.40 -9.76 4.76
C ALA A 68 1.82 -9.42 5.27
N PRO A 69 1.98 -9.02 6.55
CA PRO A 69 3.29 -8.66 7.10
C PRO A 69 4.36 -9.75 6.98
N ASP A 70 3.99 -11.03 7.08
CA ASP A 70 4.94 -12.14 6.94
C ASP A 70 5.36 -12.35 5.47
N GLU A 71 4.42 -12.23 4.54
CA GLU A 71 4.69 -12.25 3.10
C GLU A 71 5.61 -11.09 2.71
N ALA A 72 5.35 -9.91 3.26
CA ALA A 72 6.17 -8.73 3.08
C ALA A 72 7.63 -8.94 3.51
N ARG A 73 7.86 -9.57 4.65
CA ARG A 73 9.21 -9.91 5.13
C ARG A 73 9.91 -10.90 4.20
N GLN A 74 9.18 -11.91 3.73
CA GLN A 74 9.72 -12.90 2.77
C GLN A 74 10.11 -12.24 1.45
N LEU A 75 9.25 -11.37 0.90
CA LEU A 75 9.49 -10.65 -0.35
C LEU A 75 10.68 -9.68 -0.27
N LEU A 76 10.95 -9.12 0.91
CA LEU A 76 12.07 -8.21 1.15
C LEU A 76 13.33 -8.89 1.69
N TRP A 77 13.30 -10.21 1.89
CA TRP A 77 14.38 -10.95 2.55
C TRP A 77 14.77 -10.35 3.91
N LEU A 78 13.78 -9.90 4.70
CA LEU A 78 14.03 -9.37 6.04
C LEU A 78 14.13 -10.49 7.06
N GLU A 79 15.16 -10.42 7.90
CA GLU A 79 15.28 -11.31 9.06
C GLU A 79 14.50 -10.75 10.26
N GLY A 80 13.67 -11.60 10.88
CA GLY A 80 13.10 -11.37 12.21
C GLY A 80 11.60 -11.10 12.29
N THR A 81 10.97 -11.68 13.32
CA THR A 81 9.58 -11.51 13.74
C THR A 81 9.50 -10.65 15.00
N ARG A 82 8.90 -9.47 14.90
CA ARG A 82 8.25 -8.72 15.98
C ARG A 82 7.28 -7.72 15.35
#